data_AF-A0A8S2X5R0-F1
#
_entry.id   AF-A0A8S2X5R0-F1
#
_cell.length_a   1.000
_cell.length_b   1.000
_cell.length_c   1.000
_cell.angle_alpha   90.00
_cell.angle_beta   90.00
_cell.angle_gamma   90.00
#
_symmetry.space_group_name_H-M   'P 1'
#
loop_
_entity.id
_entity.type
_entity.pdbx_description
1 polymer ?
#
loop_
_entity_poly.entity_id
_entity_poly.type
_entity_poly.pdbx_seq_one_letter_code
_entity_poly.pdbx_strand_id
1 'polypeptide(L)'
;MYSVDDFKQWCLQRAAIPTIQSLQDVFVSTYEIISCDNLFIFFTTKQLISVGALSRLLQVDATFKLNWNELPVLVFGCSDANRKVHPFGIALISSDESCDSYVKLFQSIKNTVFKVTGIQYEIDYLLSDGAKGITAAKNIEFPGAKRLMCWAHCIRKIREHRKMVASHKWADIDKDILSLQLAFNDQLFQKGAALLLSKWRQYTDLHAFCSYFEQQRLIELPYWSEGAALGVPSTNNGLESLNGKIKSQYTLRNKSSL
;
A
#
# COMPACT_ATOMS: atom_id res chain seq x y z
N MET A 1 5.75 22.41 24.90
CA MET A 1 4.72 21.58 24.28
C MET A 1 4.10 22.43 23.19
N TYR A 2 4.26 22.09 21.91
CA TYR A 2 3.68 22.87 20.82
C TYR A 2 2.16 22.68 20.82
N SER A 3 1.41 23.77 20.69
CA SER A 3 -0.04 23.72 20.55
C SER A 3 -0.44 23.21 19.16
N VAL A 4 -1.71 22.78 19.02
CA VAL A 4 -2.30 22.46 17.70
C VAL A 4 -2.15 23.65 16.73
N ASP A 5 -2.30 24.87 17.24
CA ASP A 5 -2.18 26.08 16.43
C ASP A 5 -0.74 26.34 15.99
N ASP A 6 0.25 26.11 16.86
CA ASP A 6 1.67 26.18 16.47
C ASP A 6 1.98 25.21 15.33
N PHE A 7 1.41 24.00 15.38
CA PHE A 7 1.64 22.99 14.35
C PHE A 7 0.93 23.33 13.03
N LYS A 8 -0.27 23.92 13.09
CA LYS A 8 -0.94 24.50 11.91
C LYS A 8 -0.12 25.62 11.28
N GLN A 9 0.42 26.53 12.09
CA GLN A 9 1.28 27.61 11.60
C GLN A 9 2.56 27.07 10.97
N TRP A 10 3.16 26.05 11.57
CA TRP A 10 4.32 25.36 11.00
C TRP A 10 4.04 24.76 9.61
N CYS A 11 2.85 24.16 9.44
CA CYS A 11 2.39 23.63 8.15
C CYS A 11 2.16 24.74 7.13
N LEU A 12 1.46 25.82 7.54
CA LEU A 12 1.15 26.96 6.69
C LEU A 12 2.43 27.61 6.14
N GLN A 13 3.45 27.80 6.98
CA GLN A 13 4.75 28.36 6.59
C GLN A 13 5.49 27.50 5.55
N ARG A 14 5.13 26.22 5.43
CA ARG A 14 5.76 25.25 4.52
C ARG A 14 4.82 24.80 3.40
N ALA A 15 3.66 25.42 3.25
CA ALA A 15 2.66 25.02 2.26
C ALA A 15 2.92 25.56 0.85
N ALA A 16 3.83 26.53 0.71
CA ALA A 16 4.19 27.11 -0.58
C ALA A 16 4.87 26.07 -1.47
N ILE A 17 4.38 25.92 -2.70
CA ILE A 17 4.99 25.03 -3.70
C ILE A 17 6.36 25.60 -4.11
N PRO A 18 7.45 24.83 -4.03
CA PRO A 18 8.78 25.30 -4.40
C PRO A 18 8.89 25.75 -5.86
N THR A 19 9.80 26.69 -6.11
CA THR A 19 10.07 27.20 -7.46
C THR A 19 10.82 26.17 -8.30
N ILE A 20 11.06 26.48 -9.58
CA ILE A 20 11.77 25.56 -10.47
C ILE A 20 13.25 25.37 -10.09
N GLN A 21 13.82 26.30 -9.32
CA GLN A 21 15.19 26.22 -8.81
C GLN A 21 15.30 25.34 -7.55
N SER A 22 14.19 24.99 -6.90
CA SER A 22 14.16 24.25 -5.64
C SER A 22 13.27 23.00 -5.69
N LEU A 23 13.39 22.22 -6.76
CA LEU A 23 12.54 21.04 -7.00
C LEU A 23 12.59 19.96 -5.90
N GLN A 24 13.68 19.94 -5.12
CA GLN A 24 13.93 18.97 -4.05
C GLN A 24 13.48 19.48 -2.68
N ASP A 25 13.10 20.75 -2.56
CA ASP A 25 12.63 21.28 -1.28
C ASP A 25 11.31 20.61 -0.91
N VAL A 26 11.24 20.14 0.33
CA VAL A 26 10.03 19.55 0.87
C VAL A 26 9.03 20.65 1.19
N PHE A 27 7.79 20.43 0.81
CA PHE A 27 6.67 21.30 1.17
C PHE A 27 5.51 20.47 1.73
N VAL A 28 4.68 21.13 2.54
CA VAL A 28 3.44 20.57 3.06
C VAL A 28 2.36 20.76 2.01
N SER A 29 2.04 19.70 1.29
CA SER A 29 1.13 19.80 0.17
C SER A 29 -0.33 19.91 0.58
N THR A 30 -0.72 19.25 1.67
CA THR A 30 -2.08 19.28 2.21
C THR A 30 -1.97 19.01 3.70
N TYR A 31 -2.71 19.76 4.50
CA TYR A 31 -2.79 19.51 5.92
C TYR A 31 -4.19 19.82 6.44
N GLU A 32 -4.63 19.05 7.42
CA GLU A 32 -5.82 19.30 8.22
C GLU A 32 -5.53 18.82 9.63
N ILE A 33 -5.65 19.70 10.61
CA ILE A 33 -5.28 19.41 11.99
C ILE A 33 -6.44 19.89 12.85
N ILE A 34 -7.25 18.96 13.36
CA ILE A 34 -8.36 19.26 14.26
C ILE A 34 -7.89 19.11 15.70
N SER A 35 -7.16 18.03 15.98
CA SER A 35 -6.54 17.73 17.28
C SER A 35 -5.26 16.92 17.09
N CYS A 36 -4.57 16.57 18.18
CA CYS A 36 -3.41 15.67 18.13
C CYS A 36 -3.77 14.26 17.63
N ASP A 37 -5.02 13.83 17.82
CA ASP A 37 -5.53 12.52 17.43
C ASP A 37 -6.29 12.55 16.10
N ASN A 38 -6.56 13.74 15.56
CA ASN A 38 -7.21 13.94 14.28
C ASN A 38 -6.40 14.94 13.45
N LEU A 39 -5.44 14.40 12.71
CA LEU A 39 -4.59 15.16 11.82
C LEU A 39 -4.27 14.37 10.55
N PHE A 40 -4.07 15.11 9.48
CA PHE A 40 -3.57 14.63 8.20
C PHE A 40 -2.55 15.63 7.70
N ILE A 41 -1.34 15.19 7.35
CA ILE A 41 -0.31 16.06 6.77
C ILE A 41 0.43 15.30 5.70
N PHE A 42 0.36 15.79 4.47
CA PHE A 42 1.04 15.24 3.31
C PHE A 42 2.29 16.07 2.95
N PHE A 43 3.44 15.41 2.91
CA PHE A 43 4.73 15.96 2.51
C PHE A 43 5.19 15.37 1.17
N THR A 44 5.72 16.23 0.29
CA THR A 44 6.39 15.82 -0.94
C THR A 44 7.38 16.89 -1.40
N THR A 45 8.07 16.63 -2.51
CA THR A 45 8.84 17.62 -3.27
C THR A 45 8.24 17.74 -4.66
N LYS A 46 8.52 18.85 -5.35
CA LYS A 46 8.06 19.05 -6.72
C LYS A 46 8.60 17.97 -7.66
N GLN A 47 9.86 17.56 -7.49
CA GLN A 47 10.47 16.49 -8.27
C GLN A 47 9.75 15.16 -8.06
N LEU A 48 9.53 14.78 -6.80
CA LEU A 48 8.94 13.50 -6.44
C LEU A 48 7.53 13.36 -6.98
N ILE A 49 6.66 14.34 -6.71
CA ILE A 49 5.26 14.27 -7.16
C ILE A 49 5.15 14.34 -8.70
N SER A 50 6.10 15.00 -9.38
CA SER A 50 6.16 15.01 -10.85
C SER A 50 6.49 13.63 -11.42
N VAL A 51 7.35 12.85 -10.75
CA VAL A 51 7.60 11.44 -11.12
C VAL A 51 6.34 10.60 -10.86
N GLY A 52 5.68 10.81 -9.72
CA GLY A 52 4.42 10.16 -9.39
C GLY A 52 3.35 10.40 -10.45
N ALA A 53 3.25 11.63 -10.96
CA ALA A 53 2.28 12.03 -11.98
C ALA A 53 2.38 11.24 -13.31
N LEU A 54 3.55 10.66 -13.61
CA LEU A 54 3.78 9.86 -14.81
C LEU A 54 3.47 8.37 -14.62
N SER A 55 3.26 7.93 -13.37
CA SER A 55 2.99 6.54 -13.06
C SER A 55 1.50 6.24 -13.06
N ARG A 56 1.11 5.11 -13.68
CA ARG A 56 -0.23 4.53 -13.56
C ARG A 56 -0.32 3.46 -12.46
N LEU A 57 0.78 3.23 -11.74
CA LEU A 57 0.85 2.38 -10.55
C LEU A 57 0.98 3.26 -9.31
N LEU A 58 0.08 3.05 -8.34
CA LEU A 58 0.19 3.57 -6.99
C LEU A 58 0.45 2.43 -6.01
N GLN A 59 1.49 2.57 -5.20
CA GLN A 59 1.81 1.71 -4.07
C GLN A 59 1.64 2.49 -2.78
N VAL A 60 1.01 1.89 -1.78
CA VAL A 60 0.81 2.51 -0.46
C VAL A 60 1.12 1.46 0.61
N ASP A 61 1.82 1.87 1.66
CA ASP A 61 2.11 1.04 2.82
C ASP A 61 2.14 1.92 4.08
N ALA A 62 1.42 1.49 5.12
CA ALA A 62 1.43 2.17 6.40
C ALA A 62 2.66 1.75 7.21
N THR A 63 3.27 2.71 7.89
CA THR A 63 4.44 2.45 8.71
C THR A 63 4.38 3.18 10.04
N PHE A 64 4.68 2.46 11.11
CA PHE A 64 4.57 2.92 12.48
C PHE A 64 5.96 3.13 13.10
N LYS A 65 5.99 3.77 14.28
CA LYS A 65 7.21 4.02 15.08
C LYS A 65 8.17 5.01 14.41
N LEU A 66 7.63 5.98 13.66
CA LEU A 66 8.41 7.08 13.07
C LEU A 66 8.29 8.40 13.82
N ASN A 67 7.29 8.52 14.70
CA ASN A 67 7.03 9.71 15.50
C ASN A 67 6.70 9.30 16.94
N TRP A 68 6.84 10.26 17.86
CA TRP A 68 6.68 10.07 19.30
C TRP A 68 5.27 9.64 19.72
N ASN A 69 4.26 10.01 18.92
CA ASN A 69 2.86 9.68 19.18
C ASN A 69 2.46 8.33 18.56
N GLU A 70 3.41 7.59 17.97
CA GLU A 70 3.20 6.31 17.29
C GLU A 70 2.13 6.36 16.18
N LEU A 71 1.86 7.57 15.64
CA LEU A 71 0.90 7.79 14.57
C LEU A 71 1.36 7.08 13.28
N PRO A 72 0.43 6.52 12.48
CA PRO A 72 0.77 5.92 11.21
C PRO A 72 1.32 6.98 10.24
N VAL A 73 2.34 6.58 9.51
CA VAL A 73 2.83 7.32 8.34
C VAL A 73 2.58 6.45 7.12
N LEU A 74 1.72 6.92 6.23
CA LEU A 74 1.50 6.32 4.93
C LEU A 74 2.65 6.72 4.02
N VAL A 75 3.43 5.74 3.56
CA VAL A 75 4.45 5.94 2.53
C VAL A 75 3.88 5.46 1.22
N PHE A 76 4.01 6.26 0.17
CA PHE A 76 3.45 5.91 -1.13
C PHE A 76 4.36 6.31 -2.27
N GLY A 77 4.23 5.57 -3.36
CA GLY A 77 5.17 5.61 -4.46
C GLY A 77 4.70 4.82 -5.66
N CYS A 78 5.62 4.67 -6.61
CA CYS A 78 5.47 3.79 -7.75
C CYS A 78 6.69 2.87 -7.86
N SER A 79 6.66 1.96 -8.82
CA SER A 79 7.83 1.15 -9.19
C SER A 79 8.15 1.35 -10.65
N ASP A 80 9.44 1.31 -10.98
CA ASP A 80 9.90 1.28 -12.37
C ASP A 80 9.89 -0.14 -12.96
N ALA A 81 10.24 -0.26 -14.25
CA ALA A 81 10.32 -1.54 -14.95
C ALA A 81 11.33 -2.53 -14.34
N ASN A 82 12.30 -2.05 -13.56
CA ASN A 82 13.25 -2.88 -12.81
C ASN A 82 12.72 -3.25 -11.40
N ARG A 83 11.43 -3.00 -11.13
CA ARG A 83 10.76 -3.25 -9.84
C ARG A 83 11.39 -2.45 -8.68
N LYS A 84 12.12 -1.37 -8.98
CA LYS A 84 12.65 -0.47 -7.96
C LYS A 84 11.56 0.53 -7.57
N VAL A 85 11.34 0.67 -6.27
CA VAL A 85 10.36 1.59 -5.72
C VAL A 85 10.91 3.01 -5.69
N HIS A 86 10.08 3.96 -6.11
CA HIS A 86 10.30 5.39 -6.09
C HIS A 86 9.19 6.03 -5.25
N PRO A 87 9.45 6.35 -3.96
CA PRO A 87 8.47 7.06 -3.16
C PRO A 87 8.27 8.46 -3.75
N PHE A 88 7.04 8.94 -3.78
CA PHE A 88 6.78 10.32 -4.16
C PHE A 88 6.02 11.12 -3.11
N GLY A 89 5.82 10.55 -1.93
CA GLY A 89 5.21 11.26 -0.82
C GLY A 89 5.13 10.43 0.45
N ILE A 90 4.95 11.13 1.55
CA ILE A 90 4.58 10.54 2.83
C ILE A 90 3.44 11.35 3.45
N ALA A 91 2.49 10.68 4.08
CA ALA A 91 1.42 11.32 4.81
C ALA A 91 1.40 10.84 6.27
N LEU A 92 1.46 11.79 7.20
CA LEU A 92 1.15 11.53 8.60
C LEU A 92 -0.36 11.57 8.76
N ILE A 93 -0.95 10.50 9.31
CA ILE A 93 -2.39 10.40 9.52
C ILE A 93 -2.72 10.17 10.99
N SER A 94 -3.99 10.37 11.36
CA SER A 94 -4.55 9.90 12.61
C SER A 94 -4.41 8.39 12.74
N SER A 95 -4.56 7.87 13.96
CA SER A 95 -4.32 6.45 14.28
C SER A 95 -5.19 5.45 13.52
N ASP A 96 -6.20 5.91 12.78
CA ASP A 96 -7.10 5.08 12.00
C ASP A 96 -6.70 4.99 10.52
N GLU A 97 -6.30 3.78 10.09
CA GLU A 97 -6.20 3.40 8.66
C GLU A 97 -7.59 3.17 8.03
N SER A 98 -8.50 4.14 8.25
CA SER A 98 -9.88 4.11 7.81
C SER A 98 -10.02 4.44 6.32
N CYS A 99 -11.19 4.15 5.77
CA CYS A 99 -11.52 4.56 4.40
C CYS A 99 -11.32 6.06 4.20
N ASP A 100 -11.74 6.87 5.17
CA ASP A 100 -11.67 8.33 5.08
C ASP A 100 -10.22 8.84 5.04
N SER A 101 -9.34 8.25 5.84
CA SER A 101 -7.90 8.55 5.79
C SER A 101 -7.30 8.29 4.41
N TYR A 102 -7.68 7.18 3.76
CA TYR A 102 -7.21 6.84 2.42
C TYR A 102 -7.87 7.68 1.31
N VAL A 103 -9.15 8.01 1.43
CA VAL A 103 -9.84 8.95 0.50
C VAL A 103 -9.13 10.29 0.53
N LYS A 104 -8.87 10.81 1.72
CA LYS A 104 -8.15 12.07 1.92
C LYS A 104 -6.75 12.03 1.34
N LEU A 105 -6.03 10.92 1.52
CA LEU A 105 -4.74 10.71 0.87
C LEU A 105 -4.85 10.82 -0.66
N PHE A 106 -5.77 10.08 -1.27
CA PHE A 106 -5.93 10.04 -2.72
C PHE A 106 -6.36 11.38 -3.31
N GLN A 107 -7.30 12.07 -2.68
CA GLN A 107 -7.70 13.42 -3.06
C GLN A 107 -6.53 14.40 -2.95
N SER A 108 -5.74 14.31 -1.88
CA SER A 108 -4.55 15.13 -1.70
C SER A 108 -3.55 14.88 -2.83
N ILE A 109 -3.23 13.62 -3.15
CA ILE A 109 -2.32 13.27 -4.27
C ILE A 109 -2.83 13.87 -5.58
N LYS A 110 -4.10 13.65 -5.94
CA LYS A 110 -4.70 14.18 -7.18
C LYS A 110 -4.56 15.70 -7.27
N ASN A 111 -4.95 16.39 -6.20
CA ASN A 111 -4.90 17.85 -6.13
C ASN A 111 -3.45 18.36 -6.23
N THR A 112 -2.51 17.70 -5.58
CA THR A 112 -1.09 18.09 -5.64
C THR A 112 -0.50 17.88 -7.01
N VAL A 113 -0.74 16.71 -7.62
CA VAL A 113 -0.28 16.42 -8.99
C VAL A 113 -0.81 17.48 -9.94
N PHE A 114 -2.10 17.79 -9.88
CA PHE A 114 -2.71 18.81 -10.73
C PHE A 114 -2.10 20.20 -10.49
N LYS A 115 -1.97 20.63 -9.23
CA LYS A 115 -1.37 21.94 -8.89
C LYS A 115 0.08 22.07 -9.33
N VAL A 116 0.85 20.99 -9.26
CA VAL A 116 2.30 21.01 -9.54
C VAL A 116 2.61 20.81 -11.02
N THR A 117 1.83 19.99 -11.72
CA THR A 117 2.14 19.51 -13.08
C THR A 117 1.08 19.88 -14.12
N GLY A 118 -0.13 20.25 -13.70
CA GLY A 118 -1.30 20.42 -14.57
C GLY A 118 -1.96 19.11 -15.03
N ILE A 119 -1.42 17.95 -14.62
CA ILE A 119 -1.92 16.63 -15.04
C ILE A 119 -3.08 16.20 -14.13
N GLN A 120 -4.14 15.64 -14.73
CA GLN A 120 -5.18 14.91 -14.00
C GLN A 120 -4.64 13.54 -13.61
N TYR A 121 -4.49 13.30 -12.31
CA TYR A 121 -3.86 12.08 -11.82
C TYR A 121 -4.82 10.90 -11.86
N GLU A 122 -4.43 9.87 -12.60
CA GLU A 122 -5.18 8.63 -12.78
C GLU A 122 -4.25 7.43 -12.59
N ILE A 123 -4.80 6.33 -12.09
CA ILE A 123 -4.06 5.07 -11.89
C ILE A 123 -4.80 3.92 -12.55
N ASP A 124 -4.06 2.94 -13.04
CA ASP A 124 -4.61 1.67 -13.51
C ASP A 124 -4.51 0.60 -12.42
N TYR A 125 -3.52 0.72 -11.52
CA TYR A 125 -3.22 -0.27 -10.51
C TYR A 125 -2.96 0.37 -9.15
N LEU A 126 -3.61 -0.15 -8.12
CA LEU A 126 -3.27 0.10 -6.72
C LEU A 126 -2.69 -1.18 -6.10
N LEU A 127 -1.43 -1.16 -5.68
CA LEU A 127 -0.77 -2.26 -4.98
C LEU A 127 -0.58 -1.91 -3.50
N SER A 128 -1.21 -2.68 -2.62
CA SER A 128 -1.10 -2.54 -1.17
C SER A 128 -1.23 -3.91 -0.50
N ASP A 129 -1.07 -3.92 0.81
CA ASP A 129 -1.40 -5.02 1.71
C ASP A 129 -2.90 -5.43 1.64
N GLY A 130 -3.40 -6.17 2.64
CA GLY A 130 -4.80 -6.63 2.68
C GLY A 130 -5.79 -5.66 3.32
N ALA A 131 -5.46 -4.39 3.55
CA ALA A 131 -6.33 -3.46 4.28
C ALA A 131 -7.66 -3.20 3.55
N LYS A 132 -8.77 -3.22 4.30
CA LYS A 132 -10.12 -2.96 3.77
C LYS A 132 -10.33 -1.48 3.45
N GLY A 133 -9.85 -0.59 4.33
CA GLY A 133 -10.00 0.87 4.19
C GLY A 133 -9.47 1.39 2.86
N ILE A 134 -8.26 0.98 2.47
CA ILE A 134 -7.66 1.42 1.20
C ILE A 134 -8.41 0.90 -0.02
N THR A 135 -9.01 -0.30 0.06
CA THR A 135 -9.80 -0.87 -1.03
C THR A 135 -11.12 -0.11 -1.21
N ALA A 136 -11.78 0.24 -0.11
CA ALA A 136 -12.98 1.08 -0.15
C ALA A 136 -12.67 2.47 -0.72
N ALA A 137 -11.61 3.12 -0.23
CA ALA A 137 -11.18 4.42 -0.72
C ALA A 137 -10.81 4.40 -2.21
N LYS A 138 -10.16 3.32 -2.68
CA LYS A 138 -9.85 3.13 -4.10
C LYS A 138 -11.13 3.08 -4.92
N ASN A 139 -12.16 2.37 -4.48
CA ASN A 139 -13.41 2.30 -5.24
C ASN A 139 -14.13 3.65 -5.34
N ILE A 140 -13.92 4.56 -4.39
CA ILE A 140 -14.45 5.93 -4.42
C ILE A 140 -13.62 6.80 -5.38
N GLU A 141 -12.29 6.81 -5.20
CA GLU A 141 -11.42 7.77 -5.87
C GLU A 141 -10.88 7.29 -7.22
N PHE A 142 -10.70 5.99 -7.41
CA PHE A 142 -10.16 5.37 -8.62
C PHE A 142 -10.98 4.13 -9.01
N PRO A 143 -12.28 4.27 -9.32
CA PRO A 143 -13.19 3.14 -9.54
C PRO A 143 -12.72 2.18 -10.65
N GLY A 144 -12.06 2.70 -11.69
CA GLY A 144 -11.52 1.90 -12.80
C GLY A 144 -10.22 1.15 -12.49
N ALA A 145 -9.53 1.48 -11.39
CA ALA A 145 -8.25 0.89 -11.08
C ALA A 145 -8.38 -0.52 -10.48
N LYS A 146 -7.49 -1.43 -10.91
CA LYS A 146 -7.40 -2.79 -10.38
C LYS A 146 -6.69 -2.77 -9.02
N ARG A 147 -7.31 -3.39 -8.01
CA ARG A 147 -6.72 -3.56 -6.66
C ARG A 147 -5.83 -4.79 -6.62
N LEU A 148 -4.52 -4.59 -6.71
CA LEU A 148 -3.53 -5.66 -6.58
C LEU A 148 -3.23 -5.94 -5.12
N MET A 149 -3.22 -7.21 -4.75
CA MET A 149 -2.87 -7.70 -3.41
C MET A 149 -1.39 -8.06 -3.38
N CYS A 150 -0.63 -7.47 -2.46
CA CYS A 150 0.78 -7.81 -2.30
C CYS A 150 0.96 -9.31 -2.03
N TRP A 151 1.74 -9.97 -2.89
CA TRP A 151 2.04 -11.40 -2.77
C TRP A 151 2.71 -11.76 -1.45
N ALA A 152 3.69 -10.98 -0.97
CA ALA A 152 4.37 -11.27 0.30
C ALA A 152 3.40 -11.28 1.50
N HIS A 153 2.45 -10.34 1.51
CA HIS A 153 1.36 -10.31 2.48
C HIS A 153 0.39 -11.49 2.29
N CYS A 154 0.02 -11.78 1.03
CA CYS A 154 -0.87 -12.87 0.66
C CYS A 154 -0.35 -14.23 1.15
N ILE A 155 0.88 -14.59 0.78
CA ILE A 155 1.48 -15.88 1.12
C ILE A 155 1.76 -16.02 2.60
N ARG A 156 2.18 -14.95 3.28
CA ARG A 156 2.33 -14.94 4.75
C ARG A 156 0.99 -15.28 5.41
N LYS A 157 -0.09 -14.65 4.98
CA LYS A 157 -1.42 -14.87 5.55
C LYS A 157 -1.95 -16.27 5.27
N ILE A 158 -1.71 -16.81 4.07
CA ILE A 158 -2.02 -18.21 3.72
C ILE A 158 -1.24 -19.17 4.63
N ARG A 159 0.06 -18.95 4.81
CA ARG A 159 0.93 -19.77 5.68
C ARG A 159 0.55 -19.72 7.15
N GLU A 160 0.01 -18.61 7.66
CA GLU A 160 -0.57 -18.56 9.02
C GLU A 160 -1.74 -19.54 9.20
N HIS A 161 -2.45 -19.88 8.11
CA HIS A 161 -3.58 -20.80 8.11
C HIS A 161 -3.14 -22.26 7.89
N ARG A 162 -1.83 -22.54 7.79
CA ARG A 162 -1.28 -23.91 7.71
C ARG A 162 -1.73 -24.80 8.86
N LYS A 163 -2.04 -24.21 10.03
CA LYS A 163 -2.53 -24.92 11.22
C LYS A 163 -3.87 -25.63 11.00
N MET A 164 -4.61 -25.25 9.94
CA MET A 164 -5.85 -25.90 9.52
C MET A 164 -5.61 -27.18 8.70
N VAL A 165 -4.35 -27.46 8.35
CA VAL A 165 -3.96 -28.52 7.43
C VAL A 165 -3.09 -29.52 8.19
N ALA A 166 -3.33 -30.81 7.97
CA ALA A 166 -2.44 -31.86 8.47
C ALA A 166 -1.01 -31.67 7.92
N SER A 167 0.00 -31.75 8.79
CA SER A 167 1.39 -31.39 8.46
C SER A 167 1.97 -32.05 7.21
N HIS A 168 1.54 -33.28 6.87
CA HIS A 168 2.06 -34.03 5.72
C HIS A 168 1.50 -33.53 4.36
N LYS A 169 0.38 -32.80 4.33
CA LYS A 169 -0.22 -32.26 3.09
C LYS A 169 0.25 -30.84 2.78
N TRP A 170 0.74 -30.11 3.79
CA TRP A 170 1.06 -28.68 3.66
C TRP A 170 2.09 -28.39 2.58
N ALA A 171 3.15 -29.21 2.47
CA ALA A 171 4.22 -28.98 1.50
C ALA A 171 3.69 -28.97 0.06
N ASP A 172 2.77 -29.89 -0.26
CA ASP A 172 2.15 -29.97 -1.58
C ASP A 172 1.16 -28.83 -1.83
N ILE A 173 0.41 -28.42 -0.82
CA ILE A 173 -0.49 -27.25 -0.91
C ILE A 173 0.32 -25.98 -1.15
N ASP A 174 1.39 -25.74 -0.39
CA ASP A 174 2.25 -24.55 -0.55
C ASP A 174 2.88 -24.53 -1.95
N LYS A 175 3.30 -25.69 -2.47
CA LYS A 175 3.81 -25.83 -3.85
C LYS A 175 2.75 -25.49 -4.90
N ASP A 176 1.51 -25.97 -4.74
CA ASP A 176 0.43 -25.66 -5.68
C ASP A 176 0.09 -24.16 -5.66
N ILE A 177 0.08 -23.53 -4.47
CA ILE A 177 -0.17 -22.09 -4.30
C ILE A 177 0.96 -21.26 -4.91
N LEU A 178 2.22 -21.66 -4.73
CA LEU A 178 3.37 -21.04 -5.37
C LEU A 178 3.30 -21.15 -6.89
N SER A 179 2.84 -22.29 -7.41
CA SER A 179 2.66 -22.49 -8.86
C SER A 179 1.53 -21.61 -9.40
N LEU A 180 0.45 -21.45 -8.63
CA LEU A 180 -0.67 -20.57 -8.98
C LEU A 180 -0.25 -19.10 -9.05
N GLN A 181 0.69 -18.66 -8.20
CA GLN A 181 1.25 -17.30 -8.23
C GLN A 181 1.89 -16.94 -9.58
N LEU A 182 2.49 -17.93 -10.25
CA LEU A 182 3.17 -17.76 -11.53
C LEU A 182 2.23 -17.68 -12.74
N ALA A 183 0.90 -17.80 -12.52
CA ALA A 183 -0.07 -17.63 -13.60
C ALA A 183 0.11 -16.26 -14.28
N PHE A 184 0.30 -16.26 -15.60
CA PHE A 184 0.63 -15.06 -16.38
C PHE A 184 -0.59 -14.29 -16.91
N ASN A 185 -1.81 -14.77 -16.65
CA ASN A 185 -3.05 -14.03 -16.89
C ASN A 185 -4.18 -14.53 -15.98
N ASP A 186 -5.26 -13.74 -15.93
CA ASP A 186 -6.43 -14.03 -15.11
C ASP A 186 -7.09 -15.37 -15.47
N GLN A 187 -7.13 -15.76 -16.75
CA GLN A 187 -7.77 -17.02 -17.18
C GLN A 187 -7.03 -18.26 -16.63
N LEU A 188 -5.70 -18.27 -16.73
CA LEU A 188 -4.87 -19.34 -16.20
C LEU A 188 -4.89 -19.38 -14.68
N PHE A 189 -4.91 -18.20 -14.05
CA PHE A 189 -5.06 -18.10 -12.61
C PHE A 189 -6.38 -18.74 -12.16
N GLN A 190 -7.51 -18.39 -12.78
CA GLN A 190 -8.81 -18.96 -12.40
C GLN A 190 -8.90 -20.47 -12.66
N LYS A 191 -8.37 -20.96 -13.78
CA LYS A 191 -8.29 -22.40 -14.06
C LYS A 191 -7.41 -23.15 -13.06
N GLY A 192 -6.23 -22.61 -12.76
CA GLY A 192 -5.31 -23.17 -11.77
C GLY A 192 -5.91 -23.19 -10.37
N ALA A 193 -6.60 -22.11 -9.97
CA ALA A 193 -7.31 -22.02 -8.71
C ALA A 193 -8.44 -23.05 -8.59
N ALA A 194 -9.23 -23.25 -9.64
CA ALA A 194 -10.28 -24.26 -9.68
C ALA A 194 -9.72 -25.69 -9.55
N LEU A 195 -8.61 -25.99 -10.25
CA LEU A 195 -7.93 -27.29 -10.15
C LEU A 195 -7.35 -27.53 -8.75
N LEU A 196 -6.73 -26.51 -8.15
CA LEU A 196 -6.21 -26.56 -6.78
C LEU A 196 -7.34 -26.86 -5.79
N LEU A 197 -8.44 -26.10 -5.85
CA LEU A 197 -9.59 -26.32 -4.97
C LEU A 197 -10.20 -27.71 -5.19
N SER A 198 -10.35 -28.17 -6.42
CA SER A 198 -10.85 -29.52 -6.72
C SER A 198 -9.96 -30.60 -6.12
N LYS A 199 -8.63 -30.49 -6.29
CA LYS A 199 -7.64 -31.42 -5.75
C LYS A 199 -7.70 -31.50 -4.22
N TRP A 200 -7.87 -30.38 -3.52
CA TRP A 200 -7.78 -30.36 -2.05
C TRP A 200 -9.15 -30.52 -1.35
N ARG A 201 -10.26 -30.19 -2.01
CA ARG A 201 -11.62 -30.38 -1.48
C ARG A 201 -12.06 -31.83 -1.38
N GLN A 202 -11.40 -32.77 -2.06
CA GLN A 202 -11.68 -34.20 -1.88
C GLN A 202 -11.35 -34.68 -0.45
N TYR A 203 -10.52 -33.95 0.29
CA TYR A 203 -10.15 -34.26 1.67
C TYR A 203 -11.03 -33.46 2.64
N THR A 204 -11.84 -34.17 3.42
CA THR A 204 -12.77 -33.55 4.39
C THR A 204 -12.06 -32.71 5.44
N ASP A 205 -10.86 -33.12 5.87
CA ASP A 205 -10.01 -32.37 6.80
C ASP A 205 -9.50 -31.04 6.24
N LEU A 206 -9.59 -30.82 4.91
CA LEU A 206 -9.15 -29.59 4.25
C LEU A 206 -10.28 -28.64 3.87
N HIS A 207 -11.55 -29.00 4.11
CA HIS A 207 -12.69 -28.16 3.73
C HIS A 207 -12.60 -26.76 4.32
N ALA A 208 -12.25 -26.64 5.60
CA ALA A 208 -12.09 -25.34 6.25
C ALA A 208 -10.99 -24.47 5.61
N PHE A 209 -9.85 -25.07 5.27
CA PHE A 209 -8.76 -24.37 4.58
C PHE A 209 -9.18 -23.95 3.16
N CYS A 210 -9.81 -24.84 2.40
CA CYS A 210 -10.30 -24.54 1.05
C CYS A 210 -11.34 -23.42 1.05
N SER A 211 -12.29 -23.43 1.98
CA SER A 211 -13.29 -22.37 2.13
C SER A 211 -12.64 -21.03 2.51
N TYR A 212 -11.67 -21.05 3.42
CA TYR A 212 -10.87 -19.86 3.73
C TYR A 212 -10.13 -19.33 2.49
N PHE A 213 -9.41 -20.20 1.79
CA PHE A 213 -8.58 -19.83 0.65
C PHE A 213 -9.44 -19.24 -0.48
N GLU A 214 -10.55 -19.90 -0.83
CA GLU A 214 -11.47 -19.40 -1.86
C GLU A 214 -12.03 -18.03 -1.50
N GLN A 215 -12.64 -17.90 -0.31
CA GLN A 215 -13.26 -16.65 0.11
C GLN A 215 -12.25 -15.50 0.18
N GLN A 216 -11.10 -15.73 0.82
CA GLN A 216 -10.18 -14.67 1.19
C GLN A 216 -9.15 -14.35 0.10
N ARG A 217 -8.82 -15.30 -0.78
CA ARG A 217 -7.72 -15.19 -1.76
C ARG A 217 -8.14 -15.33 -3.20
N LEU A 218 -9.35 -15.81 -3.48
CA LEU A 218 -9.88 -15.94 -4.84
C LEU A 218 -11.12 -15.07 -5.09
N ILE A 219 -11.84 -14.67 -4.04
CA ILE A 219 -13.03 -13.80 -4.15
C ILE A 219 -12.72 -12.39 -3.66
N GLU A 220 -12.32 -12.21 -2.39
CA GLU A 220 -12.16 -10.87 -1.82
C GLU A 220 -10.94 -10.11 -2.34
N LEU A 221 -9.80 -10.79 -2.49
CA LEU A 221 -8.52 -10.19 -2.94
C LEU A 221 -7.82 -11.11 -3.96
N PRO A 222 -8.35 -11.27 -5.19
CA PRO A 222 -7.88 -12.28 -6.14
C PRO A 222 -6.58 -11.93 -6.87
N TYR A 223 -6.21 -10.65 -6.90
CA TYR A 223 -5.17 -10.15 -7.79
C TYR A 223 -3.77 -10.17 -7.16
N TRP A 224 -3.19 -11.36 -6.95
CA TRP A 224 -1.85 -11.55 -6.37
C TRP A 224 -0.86 -12.35 -7.23
N SER A 225 -1.28 -12.81 -8.41
CA SER A 225 -0.39 -13.50 -9.37
C SER A 225 0.47 -12.52 -10.18
N GLU A 226 1.57 -12.99 -10.78
CA GLU A 226 2.40 -12.18 -11.70
C GLU A 226 1.58 -11.68 -12.90
N GLY A 227 0.58 -12.45 -13.33
CA GLY A 227 -0.32 -12.14 -14.43
C GLY A 227 -1.43 -11.14 -14.12
N ALA A 228 -1.62 -10.75 -12.86
CA ALA A 228 -2.69 -9.83 -12.47
C ALA A 228 -2.49 -8.42 -13.08
N ALA A 229 -1.22 -8.02 -13.26
CA ALA A 229 -0.81 -6.77 -13.89
C ALA A 229 0.58 -6.93 -14.51
N LEU A 230 0.64 -7.18 -15.82
CA LEU A 230 1.92 -7.33 -16.53
C LEU A 230 2.76 -6.05 -16.46
N GLY A 231 4.05 -6.20 -16.15
CA GLY A 231 4.97 -5.08 -15.99
C GLY A 231 4.90 -4.37 -14.63
N VAL A 232 3.96 -4.76 -13.76
CA VAL A 232 3.84 -4.24 -12.39
C VAL A 232 4.36 -5.31 -11.42
N PRO A 233 5.12 -4.94 -10.37
CA PRO A 233 5.53 -5.91 -9.36
C PRO A 233 4.33 -6.51 -8.61
N SER A 234 4.36 -7.82 -8.39
CA SER A 234 3.36 -8.55 -7.59
C SER A 234 3.50 -8.30 -6.07
N THR A 235 4.60 -7.67 -5.64
CA THR A 235 4.91 -7.42 -4.23
C THR A 235 5.18 -5.93 -3.97
N ASN A 236 4.83 -5.44 -2.77
CA ASN A 236 5.22 -4.11 -2.30
C ASN A 236 6.54 -4.13 -1.50
N ASN A 237 7.37 -5.19 -1.63
CA ASN A 237 8.58 -5.36 -0.80
C ASN A 237 9.58 -4.20 -0.94
N GLY A 238 9.63 -3.53 -2.09
CA GLY A 238 10.48 -2.35 -2.25
C GLY A 238 10.05 -1.19 -1.33
N LEU A 239 8.74 -1.06 -1.11
CA LEU A 239 8.16 -0.05 -0.21
C LEU A 239 8.36 -0.47 1.25
N GLU A 240 8.19 -1.75 1.58
CA GLU A 240 8.54 -2.29 2.90
C GLU A 240 10.04 -2.11 3.23
N SER A 241 10.92 -2.37 2.26
CA SER A 241 12.36 -2.16 2.41
C SER A 241 12.70 -0.69 2.61
N LEU A 242 12.00 0.22 1.91
CA LEU A 242 12.13 1.65 2.11
C LEU A 242 11.70 2.04 3.53
N ASN A 243 10.56 1.53 3.99
CA ASN A 243 10.07 1.73 5.36
C ASN A 243 11.09 1.26 6.40
N GLY A 244 11.74 0.12 6.17
CA GLY A 244 12.84 -0.36 7.00
C GLY A 244 14.05 0.60 7.03
N LYS A 245 14.41 1.18 5.89
CA LYS A 245 15.47 2.20 5.81
C LYS A 245 15.09 3.48 6.53
N ILE A 246 13.86 3.99 6.34
CA ILE A 246 13.35 5.18 7.04
C ILE A 246 13.50 4.99 8.56
N LYS A 247 13.04 3.84 9.09
CA LYS A 247 13.11 3.51 10.52
C LYS A 247 14.53 3.39 11.07
N SER A 248 15.45 2.84 10.27
CA SER A 248 16.80 2.50 10.74
C SER A 248 17.83 3.60 10.53
N GLN A 249 17.65 4.46 9.53
CA GLN A 249 18.64 5.44 9.09
C GLN A 249 18.18 6.89 9.23
N TYR A 250 16.87 7.15 9.17
CA TYR A 250 16.32 8.51 9.07
C TYR A 250 15.45 8.91 10.27
N THR A 251 15.26 8.01 11.23
CA THR A 251 14.61 8.30 12.51
C THR A 251 15.46 7.88 13.68
N LEU A 252 15.30 8.57 14.81
CA LEU A 252 15.90 8.17 16.08
C LEU A 252 15.26 6.85 16.53
N ARG A 253 15.98 5.73 16.35
CA ARG A 253 15.50 4.38 16.67
C ARG A 253 15.21 4.17 18.16
N ASN A 254 15.80 5.00 19.02
CA ASN A 254 15.67 4.92 20.47
C ASN A 254 14.68 5.98 20.96
N LYS A 255 13.69 5.55 21.77
CA LYS A 255 12.94 6.47 22.63
C LYS A 255 13.97 7.18 23.52
N SER A 256 14.07 8.50 23.45
CA SER A 256 14.72 9.22 24.55
C SER A 256 13.80 9.01 25.75
N SER A 257 14.26 8.24 26.73
CA SER A 257 13.66 8.21 28.05
C SER A 257 13.80 9.61 28.64
N LEU A 258 12.76 10.42 28.52
CA LEU A 258 12.54 11.57 29.37
C LEU A 258 11.74 11.11 30.58
#